data_AF-F6B8V3-F1
#
_entry.id   AF-F6B8V3-F1
#
_cell.length_a   1.000
_cell.length_b   1.000
_cell.length_c   1.000
_cell.angle_alpha   90.00
_cell.angle_beta   90.00
_cell.angle_gamma   90.00
#
_symmetry.space_group_name_H-M   'P 1'
#
loop_
_entity.id
_entity.type
_entity.pdbx_description
1 polymer ?
#
loop_
_entity_poly.entity_id
_entity_poly.type
_entity_poly.pdbx_seq_one_letter_code
_entity_poly.pdbx_strand_id
1 'polypeptide(L)' 'MLNSIQRHIEAISQEQIVNLADFQEVQIVSNKETIRQIKKLSKETGLPVSRVIEAMIKAALEELPAAAEA' A
#
# COMPACT_ATOMS: atom_id res chain seq x y z
N MET A 1 -26.76 -10.95 13.84
CA MET A 1 -26.08 -9.95 12.99
C MET A 1 -24.96 -9.18 13.71
N LEU A 2 -24.83 -9.23 15.05
CA LEU A 2 -23.70 -8.64 15.79
C LEU A 2 -22.36 -9.39 15.56
N ASN A 3 -22.41 -10.71 15.38
CA ASN A 3 -21.21 -11.57 15.28
C ASN A 3 -20.36 -11.38 14.01
N SER A 4 -20.86 -10.76 12.95
CA SER A 4 -20.06 -10.50 11.73
C SER A 4 -19.29 -9.19 11.84
N ILE A 5 -19.91 -8.16 12.39
CA ILE A 5 -19.29 -6.85 12.62
C ILE A 5 -18.19 -6.98 13.68
N GLN A 6 -18.44 -7.72 14.77
CA GLN A 6 -17.47 -7.91 15.83
C GLN A 6 -16.20 -8.64 15.35
N ARG A 7 -16.36 -9.67 14.50
CA ARG A 7 -15.23 -10.36 13.85
C ARG A 7 -14.45 -9.46 12.89
N HIS A 8 -15.15 -8.58 12.16
CA HIS A 8 -14.49 -7.59 11.31
C HIS A 8 -13.69 -6.58 12.13
N ILE A 9 -14.25 -6.08 13.23
CA ILE A 9 -13.56 -5.17 14.14
C ILE A 9 -12.35 -5.85 14.78
N GLU A 10 -12.47 -7.10 15.22
CA GLU A 10 -11.33 -7.87 15.74
C GLU A 10 -10.26 -8.07 14.67
N ALA A 11 -10.62 -8.40 13.43
CA ALA A 11 -9.67 -8.54 12.32
C ALA A 11 -8.95 -7.22 11.96
N ILE A 12 -9.62 -6.07 12.13
CA ILE A 12 -9.04 -4.74 11.93
C ILE A 12 -8.18 -4.31 13.14
N SER A 13 -8.56 -4.73 14.34
CA SER A 13 -7.94 -4.35 15.61
C SER A 13 -6.76 -5.21 16.02
N GLN A 14 -6.47 -6.32 15.32
CA GLN A 14 -5.21 -7.02 15.56
C GLN A 14 -4.08 -6.12 15.08
N GLU A 15 -3.30 -5.61 16.04
CA GLU A 15 -1.97 -5.08 15.79
C GLU A 15 -1.25 -6.09 14.90
N GLN A 16 -1.12 -5.79 13.61
CA GLN A 16 -0.31 -6.60 12.73
C GLN A 16 1.10 -6.52 13.28
N ILE A 17 1.59 -7.64 13.81
CA ILE A 17 2.99 -7.81 14.15
C ILE A 17 3.73 -7.79 12.81
N VAL A 18 4.19 -6.60 12.44
CA VAL A 18 4.92 -6.37 11.20
C VAL A 18 6.34 -6.89 11.41
N ASN A 19 6.68 -7.99 10.75
CA ASN A 19 8.02 -8.55 10.82
C ASN A 19 8.94 -7.68 9.95
N LEU A 20 9.83 -6.90 10.58
CA LEU A 20 10.72 -5.95 9.87
C LEU A 20 11.67 -6.63 8.88
N ALA A 21 11.88 -7.94 9.00
CA ALA A 21 12.66 -8.74 8.05
C ALA A 21 12.04 -8.75 6.63
N ASP A 22 10.73 -8.50 6.53
CA ASP A 22 10.00 -8.45 5.26
C ASP A 22 10.00 -7.03 4.63
N PHE A 23 10.63 -6.06 5.29
CA PHE A 23 10.71 -4.68 4.80
C PHE A 23 12.02 -4.44 4.07
N GLN A 24 11.92 -4.22 2.76
CA GLN A 24 13.02 -3.70 1.97
C GLN A 24 12.87 -2.19 1.83
N GLU A 25 13.89 -1.45 2.26
CA GLU A 25 13.98 -0.02 1.98
C GLU A 25 14.29 0.19 0.49
N VAL A 26 13.48 1.02 -0.18
CA VAL A 26 13.66 1.36 -1.59
C VAL A 26 13.77 2.87 -1.74
N GLN A 27 14.86 3.33 -2.35
CA GLN A 27 15.02 4.74 -2.70
C GLN A 27 14.42 5.03 -4.07
N ILE A 28 13.35 5.82 -4.11
CA ILE A 28 12.65 6.18 -5.34
C ILE A 28 12.90 7.65 -5.63
N VAL A 29 13.49 7.94 -6.79
CA VAL A 29 13.70 9.30 -7.28
C VAL A 29 12.62 9.62 -8.31
N SER A 30 11.96 10.77 -8.14
CA SER A 30 10.93 11.22 -9.07
C SER A 30 10.93 12.74 -9.17
N ASN A 31 10.20 13.27 -10.17
CA ASN A 31 10.10 14.72 -10.37
C ASN A 31 9.21 15.37 -9.28
N LYS A 32 9.32 16.70 -9.15
CA LYS A 32 8.60 17.46 -8.11
C LYS A 32 7.08 17.38 -8.24
N GLU A 33 6.57 17.28 -9.46
CA GLU A 33 5.14 17.23 -9.72
C GLU A 33 4.53 15.91 -9.26
N THR A 34 5.15 14.79 -9.63
CA THR A 34 4.77 13.44 -9.19
C THR A 34 4.82 13.34 -7.66
N ILE A 35 5.88 13.85 -7.02
CA ILE A 35 5.97 13.89 -5.56
C ILE A 35 4.80 14.68 -4.94
N ARG A 36 4.43 15.82 -5.53
CA ARG A 36 3.29 16.63 -5.05
C ARG A 36 1.98 15.87 -5.18
N GLN A 37 1.74 15.18 -6.29
CA GLN A 37 0.52 14.41 -6.50
C GLN A 37 0.42 13.23 -5.53
N ILE A 38 1.51 12.48 -5.31
CA ILE A 38 1.56 11.38 -4.34
C ILE A 38 1.23 11.90 -2.93
N LYS A 39 1.84 13.02 -2.52
CA LYS A 39 1.56 13.65 -1.22
C LYS A 39 0.12 14.13 -1.10
N LYS A 40 -0.49 14.61 -2.18
CA LYS A 40 -1.90 14.99 -2.22
C LYS A 40 -2.79 13.77 -2.02
N LEU A 41 -2.56 12.69 -2.76
CA LEU A 41 -3.29 11.43 -2.62
C LEU A 41 -3.19 10.85 -1.20
N SER A 42 -2.00 10.87 -0.61
CA SER A 42 -1.78 10.45 0.77
C SER A 42 -2.66 11.22 1.76
N LYS A 43 -2.82 12.53 1.58
CA LYS A 43 -3.73 13.34 2.41
C LYS A 43 -5.20 13.03 2.17
N GLU A 44 -5.60 12.84 0.91
CA GLU A 44 -7.00 12.59 0.55
C GLU A 44 -7.49 11.22 1.02
N THR A 45 -6.61 10.21 0.98
CA THR A 45 -6.92 8.83 1.39
C THR A 45 -6.68 8.57 2.87
N GLY A 46 -5.93 9.44 3.55
CA GLY A 46 -5.46 9.22 4.93
C GLY A 46 -4.38 8.14 5.05
N LEU A 47 -3.87 7.61 3.93
CA LEU A 47 -2.86 6.55 3.92
C LEU A 47 -1.44 7.14 3.94
N PRO A 48 -0.46 6.46 4.56
CA PRO A 48 0.95 6.85 4.46
C PRO A 48 1.45 6.85 3.01
N VAL A 49 2.39 7.74 2.70
CA VAL A 49 3.01 7.85 1.36
C VAL A 49 3.57 6.51 0.87
N SER A 50 4.22 5.74 1.74
CA SER A 50 4.74 4.41 1.42
C SER A 50 3.64 3.46 0.95
N ARG A 51 2.47 3.48 1.61
CA ARG A 51 1.33 2.63 1.26
C ARG A 51 0.68 3.03 -0.05
N VAL A 52 0.60 4.34 -0.32
CA VAL A 52 0.13 4.86 -1.61
C VAL A 52 1.05 4.39 -2.74
N ILE A 53 2.37 4.53 -2.56
CA ILE A 53 3.36 4.11 -3.55
C ILE A 53 3.30 2.59 -3.78
N GLU A 54 3.21 1.80 -2.72
CA GLU A 54 3.08 0.34 -2.81
C GLU A 54 1.84 -0.07 -3.61
N ALA A 55 0.69 0.56 -3.34
CA ALA A 55 -0.55 0.28 -4.08
C ALA A 55 -0.44 0.65 -5.57
N MET A 56 0.21 1.77 -5.89
CA MET A 56 0.46 2.16 -7.28
C MET A 56 1.37 1.16 -8.00
N ILE A 57 2.45 0.70 -7.34
CA ILE A 57 3.35 -0.31 -7.90
C ILE A 57 2.61 -1.63 -8.13
N LYS A 58 1.80 -2.08 -7.15
CA LYS A 58 1.00 -3.30 -7.29
C LYS A 58 0.02 -3.22 -8.45
N ALA A 59 -0.74 -2.13 -8.55
CA ALA A 59 -1.68 -1.92 -9.66
C ALA A 59 -0.95 -1.96 -11.01
N ALA A 60 0.19 -1.30 -11.13
CA ALA A 60 0.99 -1.32 -12.36
C ALA A 60 1.55 -2.73 -12.68
N LEU A 61 1.90 -3.51 -11.66
CA LEU A 61 2.35 -4.91 -11.82
C LEU A 61 1.20 -5.86 -12.18
N GLU A 62 -0.01 -5.61 -11.70
CA GLU A 62 -1.20 -6.39 -12.06
C GLU A 62 -1.69 -6.09 -13.49
N GLU A 63 -1.49 -4.86 -13.96
CA GLU A 63 -1.77 -4.46 -15.34
C GLU A 63 -0.71 -4.94 -16.35
N LEU A 64 0.47 -5.37 -15.87
CA LEU A 64 1.45 -6.05 -16.71
C LEU A 64 0.89 -7.44 -17.07
N PRO A 65 0.61 -7.75 -18.36
CA PRO A 65 0.33 -9.13 -18.75
C PRO A 65 1.48 -10.00 -18.27
N ALA A 66 1.21 -11.21 -17.80
CA ALA A 66 2.18 -12.18 -17.30
C ALA A 66 3.26 -12.50 -18.35
N ALA A 67 4.18 -11.58 -18.55
CA ALA A 67 5.27 -11.61 -19.51
C ALA A 67 6.57 -11.80 -18.73
N ALA A 68 6.61 -12.89 -17.97
CA ALA A 68 7.81 -13.41 -17.33
C ALA A 68 7.61 -14.89 -16.96
N GLU A 69 7.11 -15.69 -17.90
CA GLU A 69 7.50 -17.10 -17.98
C GLU A 69 8.52 -17.17 -19.13
N ALA A 70 9.80 -17.10 -18.76
CA ALA A 70 10.95 -17.38 -19.61
C ALA A 70 11.81 -18.44 -18.90
#